data_AF-A0A945CR96-F1
#
_entry.id   AF-A0A945CR96-F1
#
_cell.length_a   1.000
_cell.length_b   1.000
_cell.length_c   1.000
_cell.angle_alpha   90.00
_cell.angle_beta   90.00
_cell.angle_gamma   90.00
#
_symmetry.space_group_name_H-M   'P 1'
#
loop_
_entity.id
_entity.type
_entity.pdbx_description
1 polymer ?
#
loop_
_entity_poly.entity_id
_entity_poly.type
_entity_poly.pdbx_seq_one_letter_code
_entity_poly.pdbx_strand_id
1 'polypeptide(L)'
;MAKNYFGSGHMVQVGLVVRDIDKSAKAYAELFGVEVPEVIITGTEEEAHTKYKGESTQARAKLAFFNMGSLDLELIEPIGG
;
A
#
# COMPACT_ATOMS: atom_id res chain seq x y z
N MET A 1 -30.34 8.36 12.82
CA MET A 1 -29.06 7.67 12.55
C MET A 1 -28.87 7.61 11.05
N ALA A 2 -27.94 8.39 10.49
CA ALA A 2 -27.70 8.38 9.05
C ALA A 2 -27.12 7.02 8.62
N LYS A 3 -27.60 6.49 7.50
CA LYS A 3 -27.21 5.21 6.92
C LYS A 3 -25.73 5.31 6.51
N ASN A 4 -24.86 4.51 7.12
CA ASN A 4 -23.43 4.49 6.79
C ASN A 4 -23.23 3.65 5.52
N TYR A 5 -23.06 4.31 4.37
CA TYR A 5 -22.93 3.64 3.07
C TYR A 5 -21.54 3.03 2.82
N PHE A 6 -20.55 3.42 3.60
CA PHE A 6 -19.15 2.98 3.49
C PHE A 6 -18.77 2.21 4.74
N GLY A 7 -19.10 0.92 4.76
CA GLY A 7 -18.96 0.06 5.96
C GLY A 7 -17.54 -0.12 6.49
N SER A 8 -16.50 0.31 5.75
CA SER A 8 -15.09 0.19 6.14
C SER A 8 -14.49 1.45 6.76
N GLY A 9 -15.16 2.61 6.72
CA GLY A 9 -14.61 3.87 7.23
C GLY A 9 -13.53 4.53 6.36
N HIS A 10 -12.95 3.81 5.37
CA HIS A 10 -11.95 4.32 4.44
C HIS A 10 -12.59 4.92 3.20
N MET A 11 -12.33 6.20 2.94
CA MET A 11 -12.92 6.95 1.83
C MET A 11 -11.90 7.25 0.73
N VAL A 12 -10.60 7.31 1.07
CA VAL A 12 -9.51 7.65 0.15
C VAL A 12 -8.27 6.81 0.46
N GLN A 13 -7.61 6.30 -0.58
CA GLN A 13 -6.26 5.72 -0.50
C GLN A 13 -5.31 6.56 -1.36
N VAL A 14 -4.13 6.87 -0.82
CA VAL A 14 -3.05 7.58 -1.53
C VAL A 14 -1.84 6.65 -1.60
N GLY A 15 -1.50 6.20 -2.81
CA GLY A 15 -0.32 5.38 -3.08
C GLY A 15 0.92 6.24 -3.37
N LEU A 16 2.02 5.97 -2.68
CA LEU A 16 3.32 6.60 -2.89
C LEU A 16 4.37 5.57 -3.28
N VAL A 17 4.95 5.76 -4.47
CA VAL A 17 6.08 4.95 -4.91
C VAL A 17 7.35 5.42 -4.19
N VAL A 18 8.01 4.51 -3.49
CA VAL A 18 9.23 4.76 -2.72
C VAL A 18 10.35 3.84 -3.19
N ARG A 19 11.60 4.25 -2.94
CA ARG A 19 12.80 3.46 -3.32
C ARG A 19 13.21 2.42 -2.26
N ASP A 20 12.87 2.68 -1.01
CA ASP A 20 13.22 1.86 0.16
C ASP A 20 12.08 1.99 1.16
N ILE A 21 11.22 0.97 1.20
CA ILE A 21 10.02 0.93 2.01
C ILE A 21 10.34 0.82 3.49
N ASP A 22 11.44 0.16 3.86
CA ASP A 22 11.84 0.02 5.27
C ASP A 22 12.25 1.38 5.83
N LYS A 23 13.01 2.16 5.06
CA LYS A 23 13.38 3.53 5.44
C LYS A 23 12.17 4.47 5.40
N SER A 24 11.36 4.40 4.36
CA SER A 24 10.17 5.25 4.24
C SER A 24 9.13 4.96 5.31
N ALA A 25 8.80 3.70 5.57
CA ALA A 25 7.84 3.33 6.62
C ALA A 25 8.29 3.80 8.00
N LYS A 26 9.58 3.67 8.34
CA LYS A 26 10.14 4.23 9.58
C LYS A 26 9.97 5.75 9.67
N ALA A 27 10.31 6.48 8.59
CA ALA A 27 10.20 7.94 8.57
C ALA A 27 8.75 8.43 8.68
N TYR A 28 7.80 7.78 7.99
CA TYR A 28 6.38 8.12 8.08
C TYR A 28 5.77 7.73 9.42
N ALA A 29 6.16 6.59 10.00
CA ALA A 29 5.74 6.19 11.33
C ALA A 29 6.20 7.18 12.41
N GLU A 30 7.46 7.63 12.34
CA GLU A 30 7.99 8.68 13.22
C GLU A 30 7.23 10.01 13.02
N LEU A 31 6.99 10.41 11.77
CA LEU A 31 6.27 11.65 11.46
C LEU A 31 4.83 11.66 12.00
N PHE A 32 4.13 10.53 11.90
CA PHE A 32 2.74 10.42 12.34
C PHE A 32 2.59 9.97 13.80
N GLY A 33 3.68 9.59 14.47
CA GLY A 33 3.66 9.12 15.86
C GLY A 33 2.95 7.77 16.02
N VAL A 34 3.13 6.87 15.06
CA VAL A 34 2.52 5.52 15.06
C VAL A 34 3.59 4.44 14.99
N GLU A 35 3.19 3.17 15.17
CA GLU A 35 4.10 2.04 14.96
C GLU A 35 4.41 1.86 13.47
N VAL A 36 5.59 1.30 13.18
CA VAL A 36 5.98 0.98 11.80
C VAL A 36 5.09 -0.15 11.29
N PRO A 37 4.32 0.04 10.20
CA PRO A 37 3.46 -0.99 9.67
C PRO A 37 4.26 -2.17 9.11
N GLU A 38 3.64 -3.35 9.10
CA GLU A 38 4.22 -4.53 8.46
C GLU A 38 4.35 -4.32 6.95
N VAL A 39 5.47 -4.79 6.41
CA VAL A 39 5.73 -4.82 4.98
C VAL A 39 5.28 -6.17 4.42
N ILE A 40 4.33 -6.15 3.51
CA ILE A 40 3.88 -7.34 2.76
C ILE A 40 4.39 -7.29 1.32
N ILE A 41 4.40 -8.42 0.63
CA ILE A 41 4.75 -8.47 -0.80
C ILE A 41 3.51 -8.91 -1.58
N THR A 42 3.22 -8.24 -2.70
CA THR A 42 2.14 -8.63 -3.61
C THR A 42 2.29 -10.07 -4.07
N GLY A 43 1.17 -10.69 -4.44
CA GLY A 43 1.14 -12.06 -4.99
C GLY A 43 2.00 -12.22 -6.25
N THR A 44 2.28 -13.47 -6.57
CA THR A 44 2.93 -13.89 -7.82
C THR A 44 2.03 -13.63 -9.03
N GLU A 45 2.55 -13.77 -10.26
CA GLU A 45 1.75 -13.61 -11.48
C GLU A 45 0.57 -14.58 -11.51
N GLU A 46 0.78 -15.80 -11.03
CA GLU A 46 -0.23 -16.86 -10.94
C GLU A 46 -1.35 -16.53 -9.97
N GLU A 47 -1.08 -15.73 -8.94
CA GLU A 47 -2.05 -15.32 -7.90
C GLU A 47 -2.71 -13.98 -8.22
N ALA A 48 -1.93 -13.00 -8.68
CA ALA A 48 -2.35 -11.62 -8.88
C ALA A 48 -2.84 -11.35 -10.32
N HIS A 49 -2.49 -12.23 -11.27
CA HIS A 49 -2.83 -12.11 -12.69
C HIS A 49 -2.49 -10.73 -13.28
N THR A 50 -1.38 -10.14 -12.82
CA THR A 50 -1.01 -8.76 -13.12
C THR A 50 -0.72 -8.58 -14.60
N LYS A 51 -1.35 -7.57 -15.20
CA LYS A 51 -1.11 -7.17 -16.59
C LYS A 51 -0.72 -5.70 -16.68
N TYR A 52 0.32 -5.40 -17.45
CA TYR A 52 0.74 -4.04 -17.78
C TYR A 52 0.61 -3.83 -19.29
N LYS A 53 -0.20 -2.84 -19.69
CA LYS A 53 -0.49 -2.54 -21.11
C LYS A 53 -0.99 -3.76 -21.92
N GLY A 54 -1.74 -4.65 -21.27
CA GLY A 54 -2.33 -5.84 -21.90
C GLY A 54 -1.49 -7.11 -21.78
N GLU A 55 -0.20 -6.98 -21.47
CA GLU A 55 0.72 -8.11 -21.35
C GLU A 55 0.87 -8.56 -19.89
N SER A 56 0.97 -9.87 -19.68
CA SER A 56 1.30 -10.43 -18.36
C SER A 56 2.68 -9.97 -17.88
N THR A 57 2.84 -9.83 -16.56
CA THR A 57 4.10 -9.44 -15.95
C THR A 57 4.31 -10.11 -14.60
N GLN A 58 5.58 -10.42 -14.31
CA GLN A 58 6.04 -10.89 -13.00
C GLN A 58 6.28 -9.74 -12.02
N ALA A 59 5.81 -8.53 -12.33
CA ALA A 59 5.97 -7.35 -11.49
C ALA A 59 5.39 -7.61 -10.09
N ARG A 60 6.21 -7.30 -9.07
CA ARG A 60 5.83 -7.38 -7.67
C ARG A 60 6.23 -6.12 -6.94
N ALA A 61 5.57 -5.85 -5.82
CA ALA A 61 5.92 -4.73 -4.96
C ALA A 61 5.86 -5.14 -3.49
N LYS A 62 6.71 -4.50 -2.68
CA LYS A 62 6.51 -4.43 -1.24
C LYS A 62 5.50 -3.33 -0.95
N LEU A 63 4.58 -3.58 -0.02
CA LEU A 63 3.52 -2.67 0.37
C LEU A 63 3.51 -2.48 1.88
N ALA A 64 3.22 -1.27 2.34
CA ALA A 64 2.99 -0.95 3.74
C ALA A 64 1.87 0.08 3.86
N PHE A 65 0.98 -0.10 4.83
CA PHE A 65 -0.27 0.67 4.93
C PHE A 65 -0.33 1.42 6.26
N PHE A 66 -0.54 2.74 6.20
CA PHE A 66 -0.89 3.55 7.36
C PHE A 66 -2.39 3.82 7.35
N ASN A 67 -3.09 3.23 8.31
CA ASN A 67 -4.52 3.42 8.47
C ASN A 67 -4.81 4.64 9.35
N MET A 68 -5.29 5.72 8.74
CA MET A 68 -5.46 7.02 9.40
C MET A 68 -6.94 7.43 9.47
N GLY A 69 -7.82 6.47 9.73
CA GLY A 69 -9.26 6.67 9.76
C GLY A 69 -9.84 6.70 8.35
N SER A 70 -10.22 7.87 7.83
CA SER A 70 -10.83 7.99 6.50
C SER A 70 -9.84 7.97 5.33
N LEU A 71 -8.55 8.00 5.63
CA LEU A 71 -7.44 7.98 4.68
C LEU A 71 -6.52 6.78 4.96
N ASP A 72 -6.16 6.06 3.91
CA ASP A 72 -5.07 5.09 3.90
C ASP A 72 -3.89 5.63 3.09
N LEU A 73 -2.71 5.66 3.70
CA LEU A 73 -1.45 5.92 3.00
C LEU A 73 -0.78 4.59 2.67
N GLU A 74 -0.62 4.29 1.38
CA GLU A 74 0.04 3.07 0.91
C GLU A 74 1.43 3.43 0.38
N LEU A 75 2.48 2.86 0.98
CA LEU A 75 3.83 2.92 0.44
C LEU A 75 4.06 1.72 -0.48
N ILE A 76 4.64 1.97 -1.66
CA ILE A 76 4.83 0.97 -2.71
C ILE A 76 6.30 0.99 -3.15
N GLU A 77 7.04 -0.10 -2.91
CA GLU A 77 8.38 -0.30 -3.47
C GLU A 77 8.32 -1.42 -4.53
N PRO A 78 8.33 -1.09 -5.83
CA PRO A 78 8.45 -2.08 -6.89
C PRO A 78 9.74 -2.91 -6.76
N ILE A 79 9.62 -4.23 -6.84
CA ILE A 79 10.75 -5.14 -6.84
C ILE A 79 11.29 -5.22 -8.26
N GLY A 80 12.59 -4.96 -8.43
CA GLY A 80 13.28 -5.08 -9.71
C GLY A 80 13.37 -3.79 -10.54
N GLY A 81 12.74 -2.69 -10.11
CA GLY A 81 12.93 -1.34 -10.66
C GLY A 81 11.68 -0.70 -11.28
#